data_AF-T0Q759-F1
#
_entry.id   AF-T0Q759-F1
#
_cell.length_a   1.000
_cell.length_b   1.000
_cell.length_c   1.000
_cell.angle_alpha   90.00
_cell.angle_beta   90.00
_cell.angle_gamma   90.00
#
_symmetry.space_group_name_H-M   'P 1'
#
loop_
_entity.id
_entity.type
_entity.pdbx_description
1 polymer ?
#
loop_
_entity_poly.entity_id
_entity_poly.type
_entity_poly.pdbx_seq_one_letter_code
_entity_poly.pdbx_strand_id
1 'polypeptide(L)'
;MPEHFTEPPELVQLPSDVRLVDLLSLLSAKLRMDRNQMRLLTMRTSGYWSISTTVLNPTNDATTLQQTLCGNLMFRDGYSIYVEAVDALASSPSLAKELFVARAHSITLQVKTTEPTLLRAKNAEGDAMGWSFTVDRRQPLQELKDQICTFFELRPETFKLRRSRETGVELKHLAVSFKNLTLLNQSTVWTY
;
A
#
# COMPACT_ATOMS: atom_id res chain seq x y z
N MET A 1 -0.48 -6.25 -12.16
CA MET A 1 0.23 -7.52 -11.90
C MET A 1 0.19 -7.77 -10.41
N PRO A 2 -0.11 -8.99 -9.93
CA PRO A 2 -0.41 -9.21 -8.52
C PRO A 2 0.86 -9.15 -7.67
N GLU A 3 0.71 -8.57 -6.50
CA GLU A 3 1.68 -8.58 -5.41
C GLU A 3 1.78 -10.02 -4.88
N HIS A 4 2.73 -10.81 -5.41
CA HIS A 4 2.96 -12.17 -4.94
C HIS A 4 3.91 -12.18 -3.73
N PHE A 5 3.49 -11.60 -2.61
CA PHE A 5 4.06 -12.05 -1.34
C PHE A 5 3.49 -13.42 -1.03
N THR A 6 4.31 -14.33 -0.52
CA THR A 6 3.83 -15.63 -0.05
C THR A 6 2.87 -15.40 1.12
N GLU A 7 1.61 -15.80 0.94
CA GLU A 7 0.60 -15.82 2.00
C GLU A 7 0.18 -17.27 2.27
N PRO A 8 0.33 -17.80 3.50
CA PRO A 8 0.89 -17.13 4.69
C PRO A 8 2.41 -16.90 4.60
N PRO A 9 2.97 -15.97 5.41
CA PRO A 9 4.41 -15.76 5.46
C PRO A 9 5.12 -17.02 5.99
N GLU A 10 6.30 -17.31 5.45
CA GLU A 10 7.12 -18.41 5.93
C GLU A 10 7.90 -18.02 7.18
N LEU A 11 7.77 -18.84 8.23
CA LEU A 11 8.53 -18.65 9.46
C LEU A 11 9.89 -19.35 9.35
N VAL A 12 10.94 -18.62 9.70
CA VAL A 12 12.32 -19.12 9.69
C VAL A 12 12.96 -18.81 11.04
N GLN A 13 13.51 -19.84 11.69
CA GLN A 13 14.33 -19.67 12.89
C GLN A 13 15.80 -19.58 12.49
N LEU A 14 16.49 -18.56 12.99
CA LEU A 14 17.89 -18.32 12.71
C LEU A 14 18.66 -18.15 14.02
N PRO A 15 19.94 -18.55 14.07
CA PRO A 15 20.83 -18.23 15.18
C PRO A 15 20.95 -16.71 15.40
N SER A 16 21.26 -16.28 16.64
CA SER A 16 21.35 -14.87 16.98
C SER A 16 22.52 -14.13 16.33
N ASP A 17 23.58 -14.86 15.96
CA ASP A 17 24.79 -14.38 15.31
C ASP A 17 24.75 -14.52 13.78
N VAL A 18 23.61 -14.91 13.21
CA VAL A 18 23.43 -15.08 11.77
C VAL A 18 23.79 -13.80 11.01
N ARG A 19 24.57 -13.94 9.94
CA ARG A 19 24.94 -12.83 9.05
C ARG A 19 24.00 -12.77 7.85
N LEU A 20 24.00 -11.62 7.19
CA LEU A 20 23.21 -11.40 5.98
C LEU A 20 23.56 -12.40 4.87
N VAL A 21 24.84 -12.78 4.72
CA VAL A 21 25.25 -13.82 3.77
C VAL A 21 24.64 -15.19 4.05
N ASP A 22 24.49 -15.55 5.32
CA ASP A 22 23.96 -16.85 5.73
C ASP A 22 22.45 -16.90 5.43
N LEU A 23 21.72 -15.81 5.72
CA LEU A 23 20.32 -15.64 5.34
C LEU A 23 20.12 -15.66 3.82
N LEU A 24 20.94 -14.91 3.07
CA LEU A 24 20.87 -14.86 1.61
C LEU A 24 21.13 -16.23 0.99
N SER A 25 22.07 -17.00 1.56
CA SER A 25 22.35 -18.38 1.16
C SER A 25 21.16 -19.31 1.39
N LEU A 26 20.54 -19.21 2.57
CA LEU A 26 19.36 -19.99 2.93
C LEU A 26 18.19 -19.71 1.98
N LEU A 27 17.89 -18.43 1.75
CA LEU A 27 16.79 -18.02 0.88
C LEU A 27 17.05 -18.35 -0.58
N SER A 28 18.28 -18.17 -1.06
CA SER A 28 18.70 -18.56 -2.42
C SER A 28 18.48 -20.06 -2.66
N ALA A 29 18.86 -20.91 -1.71
CA ALA A 29 18.62 -22.35 -1.78
C ALA A 29 17.12 -22.68 -1.73
N LYS A 30 16.37 -22.05 -0.82
CA LYS A 30 14.94 -22.31 -0.62
C LYS A 30 14.08 -21.88 -1.82
N LEU A 31 14.35 -20.69 -2.35
CA LEU A 31 13.61 -20.07 -3.46
C LEU A 31 14.18 -20.40 -4.84
N ARG A 32 15.30 -21.16 -4.90
CA ARG A 32 16.01 -21.53 -6.13
C ARG A 32 16.34 -20.31 -7.01
N MET A 33 16.87 -19.28 -6.38
CA MET A 33 17.15 -17.98 -7.01
C MET A 33 18.61 -17.57 -6.80
N ASP A 34 19.24 -17.00 -7.83
CA ASP A 34 20.61 -16.50 -7.72
C ASP A 34 20.69 -15.34 -6.73
N ARG A 35 21.77 -15.31 -5.94
CA ARG A 35 21.96 -14.29 -4.90
C ARG A 35 22.07 -12.88 -5.45
N ASN A 36 22.59 -12.71 -6.67
CA ASN A 36 22.70 -11.41 -7.34
C ASN A 36 21.40 -10.98 -8.03
N GLN A 37 20.40 -11.86 -8.04
CA GLN A 37 19.04 -11.60 -8.52
C GLN A 37 18.04 -11.56 -7.36
N MET A 38 18.52 -11.55 -6.12
CA MET A 38 17.70 -11.55 -4.91
C MET A 38 17.94 -10.28 -4.10
N ARG A 39 16.90 -9.45 -3.99
CA ARG A 39 16.90 -8.31 -3.08
C ARG A 39 16.12 -8.64 -1.81
N LEU A 40 16.76 -8.43 -0.68
CA LEU A 40 16.17 -8.52 0.65
C LEU A 40 15.84 -7.12 1.14
N LEU A 41 14.63 -6.95 1.66
CA LEU A 41 14.16 -5.67 2.16
C LEU A 41 13.27 -5.83 3.38
N THR A 42 13.35 -4.87 4.28
CA THR A 42 12.43 -4.76 5.41
C THR A 42 11.47 -3.62 5.19
N MET A 43 10.26 -3.81 5.70
CA MET A 43 9.23 -2.79 5.75
C MET A 43 8.96 -2.47 7.22
N ARG A 44 8.99 -1.20 7.59
CA ARG A 44 8.59 -0.72 8.91
C ARG A 44 7.50 0.33 8.77
N THR A 45 6.36 0.04 9.39
CA THR A 45 5.28 0.99 9.59
C THR A 45 5.64 1.90 10.77
N SER A 46 5.55 3.22 10.58
CA SER A 46 5.71 4.23 11.63
C SER A 46 4.50 5.15 11.64
N GLY A 47 3.74 5.12 12.73
CA GLY A 47 2.48 5.85 12.84
C GLY A 47 1.45 5.41 11.79
N TYR A 48 0.52 6.31 11.45
CA TYR A 48 -0.66 5.98 10.63
C TYR A 48 -0.40 6.02 9.11
N TRP A 49 0.64 6.71 8.64
CA TRP A 49 0.82 7.05 7.21
C TRP A 49 2.25 6.97 6.68
N SER A 50 3.16 6.37 7.44
CA SER A 50 4.55 6.28 7.02
C SER A 50 4.95 4.81 7.01
N ILE A 51 5.28 4.34 5.82
CA ILE A 51 6.00 3.09 5.64
C ILE A 51 7.40 3.46 5.18
N SER A 52 8.38 2.98 5.92
CA SER A 52 9.79 3.04 5.54
C SER A 52 10.21 1.66 5.03
N THR A 53 10.95 1.64 3.93
CA THR A 53 11.49 0.43 3.35
C THR A 53 13.00 0.55 3.27
N THR A 54 13.69 -0.45 3.79
CA THR A 54 15.16 -0.51 3.77
C THR A 54 15.59 -1.74 2.98
N VAL A 55 16.40 -1.53 1.95
CA VAL A 55 17.06 -2.62 1.24
C VAL A 55 18.27 -3.05 2.06
N LEU A 56 18.35 -4.34 2.38
CA LEU A 56 19.39 -4.90 3.25
C LEU A 56 20.67 -5.21 2.47
N ASN A 57 20.53 -5.64 1.21
CA ASN A 57 21.63 -5.91 0.31
C ASN A 57 21.51 -5.05 -0.97
N PRO A 58 21.74 -3.72 -0.90
CA PRO A 58 21.77 -2.89 -2.13
C PRO A 58 22.85 -3.37 -3.10
N THR A 59 23.92 -3.92 -2.54
CA THR A 59 25.00 -4.64 -3.19
C THR A 59 25.31 -5.91 -2.39
N ASN A 60 25.92 -6.90 -3.06
CA ASN A 60 26.42 -8.12 -2.41
C ASN A 60 27.93 -8.01 -2.11
N ASP A 61 28.41 -6.82 -1.72
CA ASP A 61 29.80 -6.63 -1.33
C ASP A 61 30.10 -7.27 0.04
N ALA A 62 31.38 -7.53 0.30
CA ALA A 62 31.80 -8.23 1.51
C ALA A 62 31.38 -7.50 2.80
N THR A 63 31.43 -6.18 2.83
CA THR A 63 31.08 -5.39 4.03
C THR A 63 29.60 -5.54 4.37
N THR A 64 28.73 -5.39 3.37
CA THR A 64 27.29 -5.55 3.53
C THR A 64 26.93 -6.98 3.96
N LEU A 65 27.51 -7.98 3.31
CA LEU A 65 27.19 -9.39 3.55
C LEU A 65 27.65 -9.93 4.91
N GLN A 66 28.68 -9.33 5.52
CA GLN A 66 29.16 -9.72 6.85
C GLN A 66 28.38 -9.10 8.02
N GLN A 67 27.42 -8.20 7.75
CA GLN A 67 26.58 -7.63 8.81
C GLN A 67 25.73 -8.71 9.49
N THR A 68 25.76 -8.74 10.82
CA THR A 68 24.90 -9.61 11.63
C THR A 68 23.48 -9.06 11.67
N LEU A 69 22.47 -9.94 11.60
CA LEU A 69 21.07 -9.51 11.61
C LEU A 69 20.69 -8.84 12.95
N CYS A 70 21.01 -9.47 14.09
CA CYS A 70 20.63 -8.94 15.40
C CYS A 70 21.54 -7.82 15.92
N GLY A 71 22.82 -7.83 15.55
CA GLY A 71 23.84 -6.90 16.05
C GLY A 71 23.95 -5.64 15.19
N ASN A 72 24.26 -5.79 13.90
CA ASN A 72 24.45 -4.66 13.00
C ASN A 72 23.12 -4.12 12.47
N LEU A 73 22.23 -5.00 12.01
CA LEU A 73 20.93 -4.62 11.43
C LEU A 73 19.81 -4.48 12.47
N MET A 74 20.09 -4.80 13.74
CA MET A 74 19.18 -4.66 14.88
C MET A 74 17.85 -5.40 14.73
N PHE A 75 17.84 -6.52 14.00
CA PHE A 75 16.65 -7.37 13.90
C PHE A 75 16.33 -8.00 15.25
N ARG A 76 15.03 -8.21 15.47
CA ARG A 76 14.46 -8.86 16.64
C ARG A 76 13.46 -9.91 16.16
N ASP A 77 13.06 -10.77 17.07
CA ASP A 77 12.05 -11.79 16.76
C ASP A 77 10.77 -11.16 16.22
N GLY A 78 10.19 -11.81 15.21
CA GLY A 78 8.97 -11.34 14.53
C GLY A 78 9.19 -10.31 13.41
N TYR A 79 10.44 -9.95 13.08
CA TYR A 79 10.71 -9.13 11.90
C TYR A 79 10.31 -9.84 10.60
N SER A 80 9.65 -9.11 9.70
CA SER A 80 9.34 -9.58 8.35
C SER A 80 10.43 -9.15 7.37
N ILE A 81 10.93 -10.11 6.61
CA ILE A 81 11.86 -9.88 5.49
C ILE A 81 11.12 -10.22 4.21
N TYR A 82 11.15 -9.28 3.27
CA TYR A 82 10.58 -9.45 1.96
C TYR A 82 11.69 -9.78 0.97
N VAL A 83 11.41 -10.70 0.06
CA VAL A 83 12.32 -11.12 -1.00
C VAL A 83 11.75 -10.65 -2.32
N GLU A 84 12.54 -9.91 -3.07
CA GLU A 84 12.21 -9.41 -4.39
C GLU A 84 13.19 -10.01 -5.41
N ALA A 85 12.65 -10.64 -6.45
CA ALA A 85 13.42 -11.07 -7.61
C ALA A 85 13.76 -9.85 -8.47
N VAL A 86 15.03 -9.72 -8.88
CA VAL A 86 15.52 -8.60 -9.68
C VAL A 86 16.45 -9.07 -10.78
N ASP A 87 16.45 -8.40 -11.93
CA ASP A 87 17.38 -8.72 -13.02
C ASP A 87 18.83 -8.40 -12.63
N ALA A 88 19.04 -7.25 -11.96
CA ALA A 88 20.34 -6.81 -11.48
C ALA A 88 20.21 -6.03 -10.17
N LEU A 89 20.82 -6.54 -9.09
CA LEU A 89 20.66 -6.01 -7.74
C LEU A 89 20.96 -4.50 -7.59
N ALA A 90 22.03 -4.03 -8.23
CA ALA A 90 22.51 -2.65 -8.07
C ALA A 90 21.77 -1.61 -8.94
N SER A 91 21.12 -2.04 -10.02
CA SER A 91 20.55 -1.12 -11.03
C SER A 91 19.03 -1.23 -11.19
N SER A 92 18.43 -2.39 -10.89
CA SER A 92 16.98 -2.54 -11.00
C SER A 92 16.27 -1.69 -9.92
N PRO A 93 15.18 -0.97 -10.23
CA PRO A 93 14.35 -0.35 -9.20
C PRO A 93 13.75 -1.41 -8.27
N SER A 94 13.24 -1.01 -7.10
CA SER A 94 12.54 -1.91 -6.18
C SER A 94 11.04 -1.69 -6.30
N LEU A 95 10.38 -2.62 -6.99
CA LEU A 95 8.93 -2.68 -7.12
C LEU A 95 8.28 -2.87 -5.74
N ALA A 96 8.86 -3.72 -4.88
CA ALA A 96 8.36 -3.91 -3.52
C ALA A 96 8.41 -2.61 -2.70
N LYS A 97 9.47 -1.79 -2.86
CA LYS A 97 9.54 -0.47 -2.23
C LYS A 97 8.46 0.48 -2.77
N GLU A 98 8.30 0.55 -4.09
CA GLU A 98 7.26 1.39 -4.72
C GLU A 98 5.86 1.00 -4.24
N LEU A 99 5.63 -0.30 -4.14
CA LEU A 99 4.40 -0.89 -3.62
C LEU A 99 4.11 -0.48 -2.18
N PHE A 100 5.10 -0.59 -1.30
CA PHE A 100 4.96 -0.19 0.09
C PHE A 100 4.73 1.32 0.25
N VAL A 101 5.41 2.13 -0.57
CA VAL A 101 5.14 3.58 -0.61
C VAL A 101 3.71 3.86 -1.07
N ALA A 102 3.24 3.18 -2.11
CA ALA A 102 1.85 3.31 -2.57
C ALA A 102 0.85 2.90 -1.47
N ARG A 103 1.08 1.75 -0.81
CA ARG A 103 0.27 1.27 0.32
C ARG A 103 0.26 2.26 1.50
N ALA A 104 1.39 2.90 1.82
CA ALA A 104 1.48 3.91 2.90
C ALA A 104 0.56 5.12 2.69
N HIS A 105 0.28 5.43 1.42
CA HIS A 105 -0.54 6.55 1.02
C HIS A 105 -1.96 6.14 0.61
N SER A 106 -2.23 4.84 0.54
CA SER A 106 -3.55 4.30 0.26
C SER A 106 -4.50 4.55 1.42
N ILE A 107 -5.64 5.17 1.13
CA ILE A 107 -6.76 5.35 2.07
C ILE A 107 -8.03 4.78 1.45
N THR A 108 -8.87 4.19 2.28
CA THR A 108 -10.21 3.76 1.87
C THR A 108 -11.23 4.77 2.36
N LEU A 109 -12.06 5.29 1.48
CA LEU A 109 -13.15 6.22 1.79
C LEU A 109 -14.49 5.48 1.67
N GLN A 110 -15.43 5.81 2.55
CA GLN A 110 -16.80 5.31 2.49
C GLN A 110 -17.66 6.32 1.74
N VAL A 111 -18.08 5.98 0.53
CA VAL A 111 -18.95 6.83 -0.29
C VAL A 111 -20.39 6.37 -0.10
N LYS A 112 -21.25 7.27 0.37
CA LYS A 112 -22.66 7.00 0.65
C LYS A 112 -23.59 7.80 -0.25
N THR A 113 -24.74 7.23 -0.56
CA THR A 113 -25.81 7.89 -1.31
C THR A 113 -27.18 7.52 -0.77
N THR A 114 -28.11 8.46 -0.88
CA THR A 114 -29.56 8.29 -0.74
C THR A 114 -30.28 8.42 -2.09
N GLU A 115 -29.55 8.73 -3.17
CA GLU A 115 -30.15 8.98 -4.49
C GLU A 115 -30.83 7.71 -5.04
N PRO A 116 -32.16 7.72 -5.24
CA PRO A 116 -32.89 6.52 -5.63
C PRO A 116 -32.46 5.95 -7.00
N THR A 117 -31.92 6.77 -7.88
CA THR A 117 -31.36 6.35 -9.19
C THR A 117 -30.08 5.55 -9.00
N LEU A 118 -29.16 6.02 -8.14
CA LEU A 118 -27.89 5.35 -7.87
C LEU A 118 -28.06 4.07 -7.07
N LEU A 119 -28.98 4.08 -6.11
CA LEU A 119 -29.35 2.89 -5.33
C LEU A 119 -29.91 1.79 -6.25
N ARG A 120 -30.82 2.15 -7.17
CA ARG A 120 -31.36 1.23 -8.16
C ARG A 120 -30.31 0.71 -9.15
N ALA A 121 -29.40 1.56 -9.61
CA ALA A 121 -28.32 1.15 -10.53
C ALA A 121 -27.40 0.06 -9.93
N LYS A 122 -27.37 -0.08 -8.60
CA LYS A 122 -26.58 -1.08 -7.88
C LYS A 122 -27.40 -2.11 -7.10
N ASN A 123 -28.70 -2.21 -7.36
CA ASN A 123 -29.61 -3.13 -6.68
C ASN A 123 -29.48 -3.06 -5.14
N ALA A 124 -29.27 -1.86 -4.60
CA ALA A 124 -29.14 -1.66 -3.16
C ALA A 124 -30.52 -1.73 -2.48
N GLU A 125 -30.61 -2.47 -1.38
CA GLU A 125 -31.81 -2.55 -0.53
C GLU A 125 -31.70 -1.53 0.61
N GLY A 126 -32.66 -0.58 0.70
CA GLY A 126 -32.74 0.42 1.76
C GLY A 126 -32.68 1.88 1.29
N ASP A 127 -32.84 2.82 2.23
CA ASP A 127 -32.94 4.27 1.94
C ASP A 127 -31.57 4.96 1.78
N ALA A 128 -30.48 4.29 2.20
CA ALA A 128 -29.12 4.77 2.01
C ALA A 128 -28.14 3.60 1.93
N MET A 129 -27.18 3.68 1.01
CA MET A 129 -26.15 2.65 0.86
C MET A 129 -24.75 3.26 0.76
N GLY A 130 -23.74 2.48 1.15
CA GLY A 130 -22.34 2.89 1.11
C GLY A 130 -21.45 1.86 0.43
N TRP A 131 -20.45 2.36 -0.32
CA TRP A 131 -19.40 1.56 -0.95
C TRP A 131 -18.03 2.09 -0.55
N SER A 132 -17.05 1.20 -0.52
CA SER A 132 -15.67 1.53 -0.19
C SER A 132 -14.87 1.80 -1.46
N PHE A 133 -14.15 2.92 -1.49
CA PHE A 133 -13.27 3.31 -2.59
C PHE A 133 -11.86 3.54 -2.05
N THR A 134 -10.86 2.94 -2.69
CA THR A 134 -9.46 3.06 -2.28
C THR A 134 -8.73 4.02 -3.22
N VAL A 135 -8.08 5.03 -2.64
CA VAL A 135 -7.39 6.11 -3.36
C VAL A 135 -6.04 6.40 -2.73
N ASP A 136 -5.09 6.93 -3.51
CA ASP A 136 -3.85 7.50 -2.97
C ASP A 136 -4.15 8.91 -2.43
N ARG A 137 -3.91 9.11 -1.12
CA ARG A 137 -4.24 10.37 -0.44
C ARG A 137 -3.46 11.60 -0.93
N ARG A 138 -2.41 11.40 -1.73
CA ARG A 138 -1.62 12.47 -2.38
C ARG A 138 -2.28 12.97 -3.65
N GLN A 139 -3.15 12.16 -4.26
CA GLN A 139 -3.85 12.47 -5.50
C GLN A 139 -5.00 13.44 -5.25
N PRO A 140 -5.43 14.20 -6.28
CA PRO A 140 -6.56 15.11 -6.21
C PRO A 140 -7.87 14.37 -5.92
N LEU A 141 -8.83 15.05 -5.30
CA LEU A 141 -10.19 14.54 -5.08
C LEU A 141 -10.89 14.09 -6.38
N GLN A 142 -10.50 14.67 -7.52
CA GLN A 142 -10.95 14.26 -8.85
C GLN A 142 -10.81 12.74 -9.06
N GLU A 143 -9.75 12.11 -8.55
CA GLU A 143 -9.53 10.66 -8.65
C GLU A 143 -10.70 9.86 -8.08
N LEU A 144 -11.20 10.24 -6.90
CA LEU A 144 -12.37 9.59 -6.31
C LEU A 144 -13.63 9.86 -7.15
N LYS A 145 -13.77 11.08 -7.67
CA LYS A 145 -14.92 11.46 -8.49
C LYS A 145 -14.96 10.63 -9.78
N ASP A 146 -13.83 10.41 -10.42
CA ASP A 146 -13.71 9.60 -11.64
C ASP A 146 -13.98 8.12 -11.37
N GLN A 147 -13.49 7.59 -10.24
CA GLN A 147 -13.83 6.24 -9.80
C GLN A 147 -15.34 6.07 -9.55
N ILE A 148 -15.99 7.04 -8.91
CA ILE A 148 -17.45 7.03 -8.69
C ILE A 148 -18.19 7.11 -10.02
N CYS A 149 -17.76 7.99 -10.95
CA CYS A 149 -18.35 8.09 -12.29
C CYS A 149 -18.29 6.76 -13.03
N THR A 150 -17.13 6.09 -12.99
CA THR A 150 -16.95 4.76 -13.60
C THR A 150 -17.81 3.73 -12.91
N PHE A 151 -17.86 3.73 -11.57
CA PHE A 151 -18.61 2.75 -10.81
C PHE A 151 -20.12 2.86 -11.06
N PHE A 152 -20.69 4.07 -11.09
CA PHE A 152 -22.13 4.29 -11.30
C PHE A 152 -22.52 4.60 -12.75
N GLU A 153 -21.57 4.62 -13.69
CA GLU A 153 -21.78 5.02 -15.09
C GLU A 153 -22.39 6.42 -15.23
N LEU A 154 -21.87 7.36 -14.44
CA LEU A 154 -22.33 8.76 -14.38
C LEU A 154 -21.37 9.71 -15.08
N ARG A 155 -21.86 10.90 -15.40
CA ARG A 155 -21.01 12.04 -15.76
C ARG A 155 -20.61 12.81 -14.50
N PRO A 156 -19.40 13.38 -14.44
CA PRO A 156 -18.93 14.07 -13.24
C PRO A 156 -19.80 15.28 -12.84
N GLU A 157 -20.51 15.90 -13.78
CA GLU A 157 -21.36 17.07 -13.49
C GLU A 157 -22.69 16.72 -12.83
N THR A 158 -23.09 15.43 -12.79
CA THR A 158 -24.43 15.03 -12.34
C THR A 158 -24.55 14.87 -10.83
N PHE A 159 -23.44 14.93 -10.09
CA PHE A 159 -23.43 14.80 -8.64
C PHE A 159 -22.30 15.62 -8.02
N LYS A 160 -22.45 15.91 -6.73
CA LYS A 160 -21.50 16.61 -5.88
C LYS A 160 -21.04 15.70 -4.75
N LEU A 161 -19.89 16.04 -4.18
CA LEU A 161 -19.32 15.34 -3.03
C LEU A 161 -19.44 16.21 -1.78
N ARG A 162 -19.95 15.66 -0.69
CA ARG A 162 -20.07 16.31 0.62
C ARG A 162 -19.35 15.54 1.70
N ARG A 163 -18.79 16.25 2.69
CA ARG A 163 -18.01 15.65 3.77
C ARG A 163 -18.91 15.09 4.89
N SER A 164 -18.62 13.87 5.34
CA SER A 164 -19.16 13.18 6.54
C SER A 164 -20.65 12.83 6.51
N ARG A 165 -21.52 13.74 6.08
CA ARG A 165 -22.99 13.59 6.07
C ARG A 165 -23.61 14.20 4.82
N GLU A 166 -24.84 13.79 4.51
CA GLU A 166 -25.60 14.26 3.34
C GLU A 166 -25.76 15.79 3.32
N THR A 167 -26.00 16.42 4.47
CA THR A 167 -26.07 17.88 4.64
C THR A 167 -24.72 18.53 4.97
N GLY A 168 -23.63 17.82 4.68
CA GLY A 168 -22.26 18.27 4.97
C GLY A 168 -21.76 19.35 4.03
N VAL A 169 -20.53 19.82 4.29
CA VAL A 169 -19.86 20.81 3.44
C VAL A 169 -19.49 20.18 2.09
N GLU A 170 -19.84 20.86 1.00
CA GLU A 170 -19.49 20.47 -0.36
C GLU A 170 -17.98 20.58 -0.60
N LEU A 171 -17.38 19.53 -1.16
CA LEU A 171 -15.97 19.45 -1.51
C LEU A 171 -15.73 19.97 -2.93
N LYS A 172 -15.72 21.30 -3.08
CA LYS A 172 -15.65 21.98 -4.40
C LYS A 172 -14.27 21.93 -5.07
N HIS A 173 -13.20 21.77 -4.29
CA HIS A 173 -11.84 21.86 -4.78
C HIS A 173 -11.32 20.51 -5.29
N LEU A 174 -11.76 20.10 -6.47
CA LEU A 174 -11.46 18.77 -7.05
C LEU A 174 -9.96 18.54 -7.29
N ALA A 175 -9.19 19.60 -7.55
CA ALA A 175 -7.74 19.54 -7.75
C ALA A 175 -6.92 19.42 -6.44
N VAL A 176 -7.55 19.56 -5.27
CA VAL A 176 -6.85 19.49 -3.97
C VAL A 176 -6.74 18.04 -3.52
N SER A 177 -5.57 17.68 -2.99
CA SER A 177 -5.32 16.31 -2.53
C SER A 177 -6.15 15.92 -1.31
N PHE A 178 -6.47 14.63 -1.17
CA PHE A 178 -7.22 14.12 -0.02
C PHE A 178 -6.54 14.48 1.32
N LYS A 179 -5.19 14.42 1.36
CA LYS A 179 -4.40 14.86 2.52
C LYS A 179 -4.72 16.30 2.94
N ASN A 180 -4.79 17.22 1.99
CA ASN A 180 -5.04 18.64 2.26
C ASN A 180 -6.53 18.91 2.52
N LEU A 181 -7.41 18.04 2.03
CA LEU A 181 -8.83 18.03 2.39
C LEU A 181 -9.09 17.36 3.73
N THR A 182 -8.08 16.93 4.50
CA THR A 182 -8.26 16.25 5.80
C THR A 182 -9.16 15.01 5.72
N LEU A 183 -9.23 14.36 4.55
CA LEU A 183 -9.92 13.08 4.36
C LEU A 183 -8.94 11.96 4.73
N LEU A 184 -9.27 11.23 5.80
CA LEU A 184 -8.47 10.14 6.36
C LEU A 184 -9.06 8.78 5.94
N ASN A 185 -8.32 7.68 6.17
CA ASN A 185 -8.87 6.35 5.99
C ASN A 185 -10.16 6.17 6.81
N GLN A 186 -11.13 5.49 6.20
CA GLN A 186 -12.50 5.30 6.65
C GLN A 186 -13.35 6.59 6.77
N SER A 187 -12.87 7.72 6.26
CA SER A 187 -13.72 8.93 6.20
C SER A 187 -14.92 8.69 5.29
N THR A 188 -16.06 9.26 5.67
CA THR A 188 -17.29 9.19 4.88
C THR A 188 -17.44 10.41 3.97
N VAL A 189 -17.81 10.16 2.71
CA VAL A 189 -18.17 11.16 1.71
C VAL A 189 -19.57 10.83 1.20
N TRP A 190 -20.40 11.84 0.95
CA TRP A 190 -21.75 11.67 0.43
C TRP A 190 -21.87 12.19 -0.99
N THR A 191 -22.54 11.43 -1.86
CA THR A 191 -22.98 11.90 -3.17
C THR A 191 -24.39 12.48 -3.06
N TYR A 192 -24.62 13.60 -3.77
CA TYR A 192 -25.91 14.29 -3.87
C TYR A 192 -25.98 15.07 -5.19
#